data_AF-A0A842NPP2-F1
#
_entry.id   AF-A0A842NPP2-F1
#
_cell.length_a   1.000
_cell.length_b   1.000
_cell.length_c   1.000
_cell.angle_alpha   90.00
_cell.angle_beta   90.00
_cell.angle_gamma   90.00
#
_symmetry.space_group_name_H-M   'P 1'
#
loop_
_entity.id
_entity.type
_entity.pdbx_description
1 polymer ?
#
loop_
_entity_poly.entity_id
_entity_poly.type
_entity_poly.pdbx_seq_one_letter_code
_entity_poly.pdbx_strand_id
1 'polypeptide(L)'
;MVFGDNLLENVRLLADIVDHIEIVLFSTPTLHNIPTLQEARIVKKIGDQRNVTFTVHLPDSLEIASQDRRRREESVQLAKEIFLKMADFDPLNYILHSSHTFFPAHFGANPGFIFYNRT
;
A
#
# COMPACT_ATOMS: atom_id res chain seq x y z
N MET A 1 -1.89 -5.40 11.53
CA MET A 1 -3.07 -5.69 12.38
C MET A 1 -3.89 -4.41 12.47
N VAL A 2 -5.22 -4.50 12.45
CA VAL A 2 -6.14 -3.35 12.53
C VAL A 2 -6.88 -3.47 13.86
N PHE A 3 -6.76 -2.46 14.70
CA PHE A 3 -7.26 -2.39 16.07
C PHE A 3 -8.37 -1.36 16.25
N GLY A 4 -8.32 -0.24 15.52
CA GLY A 4 -9.30 0.84 15.56
C GLY A 4 -10.00 1.05 14.21
N ASP A 5 -10.98 1.96 14.20
CA ASP A 5 -11.87 2.20 13.06
C ASP A 5 -11.22 3.03 11.94
N ASN A 6 -10.14 3.77 12.26
CA ASN A 6 -9.45 4.65 11.33
C ASN A 6 -7.93 4.65 11.54
N LEU A 7 -7.20 5.30 10.63
CA LEU A 7 -5.75 5.38 10.68
C LEU A 7 -5.25 5.95 12.01
N LEU A 8 -5.80 7.08 12.47
CA LEU A 8 -5.29 7.78 13.65
C LEU A 8 -5.45 6.96 14.92
N GLU A 9 -6.56 6.24 15.04
CA GLU A 9 -6.79 5.34 16.16
C GLU A 9 -5.82 4.17 16.15
N ASN A 10 -5.63 3.53 14.99
CA ASN A 10 -4.65 2.46 14.83
C ASN A 10 -3.23 2.92 15.20
N VAL A 11 -2.82 4.09 14.71
CA VAL A 11 -1.52 4.67 15.03
C VAL A 11 -1.38 4.93 16.52
N ARG A 12 -2.40 5.49 17.19
CA ARG A 12 -2.35 5.75 18.64
C ARG A 12 -2.19 4.47 19.45
N LEU A 13 -2.98 3.44 19.12
CA LEU A 13 -2.94 2.15 19.80
C LEU A 13 -1.59 1.44 19.58
N LEU A 14 -1.08 1.47 18.35
CA LEU A 14 0.19 0.84 18.00
C LEU A 14 1.40 1.58 18.58
N ALA A 15 1.37 2.90 18.63
CA ALA A 15 2.51 3.70 19.09
C ALA A 15 2.88 3.47 20.56
N ASP A 16 2.01 2.81 21.34
CA ASP A 16 2.29 2.41 22.72
C ASP A 16 2.96 1.02 22.83
N ILE A 17 3.02 0.25 21.74
CA ILE A 17 3.43 -1.17 21.79
C ILE A 17 4.47 -1.58 20.72
N VAL A 18 4.76 -0.73 19.73
CA VAL A 18 5.78 -1.00 18.71
C VAL A 18 6.63 0.24 18.40
N ASP A 19 7.87 0.03 17.96
CA ASP A 19 8.79 1.10 17.55
C ASP A 19 8.65 1.50 16.06
N HIS A 20 7.99 0.65 15.26
CA HIS A 20 7.82 0.85 13.82
C HIS A 20 6.43 0.40 13.34
N ILE A 21 5.79 1.23 12.53
CA ILE A 21 4.45 0.97 11.97
C ILE A 21 4.52 1.01 10.44
N GLU A 22 4.03 -0.05 9.81
CA GLU A 22 3.76 -0.07 8.36
C GLU A 22 2.33 0.40 8.08
N ILE A 23 2.18 1.49 7.33
CA ILE A 23 0.88 1.96 6.83
C ILE A 23 0.60 1.30 5.49
N VAL A 24 -0.39 0.42 5.47
CA VAL A 24 -0.84 -0.26 4.25
C VAL A 24 -1.96 0.53 3.59
N LEU A 25 -1.67 1.08 2.41
CA LEU A 25 -2.63 1.85 1.63
C LEU A 25 -3.38 0.96 0.64
N PHE A 26 -4.61 1.33 0.34
CA PHE A 26 -5.41 0.76 -0.74
C PHE A 26 -6.19 1.86 -1.47
N SER A 27 -6.43 1.63 -2.75
CA SER A 27 -7.23 2.52 -3.59
C SER A 27 -8.00 1.70 -4.62
N THR A 28 -9.32 1.86 -4.59
CA THR A 28 -10.29 1.33 -5.54
C THR A 28 -11.13 2.48 -6.10
N PRO A 29 -11.90 2.28 -7.19
CA PRO A 29 -12.73 3.34 -7.75
C PRO A 29 -13.76 3.95 -6.79
N THR A 30 -14.19 3.21 -5.75
CA THR A 30 -15.24 3.64 -4.83
C THR A 30 -14.77 3.85 -3.40
N LEU A 31 -13.57 3.39 -3.05
CA LEU A 31 -13.05 3.42 -1.68
C LEU A 31 -11.52 3.48 -1.64
N HIS A 32 -10.98 4.29 -0.74
CA HIS A 32 -9.54 4.37 -0.44
C HIS A 32 -9.32 4.70 1.03
N ASN A 33 -8.13 4.43 1.53
CA ASN A 33 -7.68 4.88 2.87
C ASN A 33 -6.51 5.87 2.81
N ILE A 34 -6.23 6.45 1.63
CA ILE A 34 -5.16 7.45 1.47
C ILE A 34 -5.43 8.62 2.44
N PRO A 35 -4.50 8.93 3.36
CA PRO A 35 -4.73 9.93 4.39
C PRO A 35 -4.89 11.34 3.80
N THR A 36 -5.63 12.17 4.52
CA THR A 36 -5.60 13.62 4.32
C THR A 36 -4.27 14.20 4.81
N LEU A 37 -3.91 15.40 4.35
CA LEU A 37 -2.72 16.11 4.85
C LEU A 37 -2.80 16.36 6.36
N GLN A 38 -4.02 16.61 6.88
CA GLN A 38 -4.23 16.80 8.31
C GLN A 38 -3.95 15.52 9.09
N GLU A 39 -4.45 14.37 8.63
CA GLU A 39 -4.17 13.09 9.26
C GLU A 39 -2.67 12.75 9.21
N ALA A 40 -2.01 12.95 8.06
CA ALA A 40 -0.57 12.75 7.91
C ALA A 40 0.25 13.54 8.94
N ARG A 41 -0.08 14.82 9.14
CA ARG A 41 0.55 15.67 10.17
C ARG A 41 0.30 15.19 11.60
N ILE A 42 -0.91 14.71 11.88
CA ILE A 42 -1.23 14.15 13.20
C ILE A 42 -0.42 12.88 13.44
N VAL A 43 -0.29 12.01 12.43
CA VAL A 43 0.54 10.80 12.59
C VAL A 43 2.01 11.16 12.80
N LYS A 44 2.56 12.10 12.02
CA LYS A 44 3.94 12.58 12.23
C LYS A 44 4.15 13.07 13.67
N LYS A 45 3.21 13.86 14.19
CA LYS A 45 3.25 14.33 15.58
C LYS A 45 3.23 13.18 16.60
N ILE A 46 2.43 12.14 16.35
CA ILE A 46 2.42 10.95 17.23
C ILE A 46 3.77 10.23 17.17
N GLY A 47 4.33 10.04 15.98
CA GLY A 47 5.66 9.47 15.79
C GLY A 47 6.73 10.20 16.58
N ASP A 48 6.77 11.53 16.46
CA ASP A 48 7.73 12.38 17.19
C ASP A 48 7.57 12.29 18.71
N GLN A 49 6.33 12.26 19.19
CA GLN A 49 6.03 12.20 20.62
C GLN A 49 6.32 10.84 21.26
N ARG A 50 6.20 9.76 20.47
CA ARG A 50 6.31 8.37 20.94
C ARG A 50 7.59 7.68 20.48
N ASN A 51 8.44 8.38 19.72
CA ASN A 51 9.64 7.82 19.09
C ASN A 51 9.34 6.60 18.20
N VAL A 52 8.26 6.70 17.41
CA VAL A 52 7.80 5.65 16.49
C VAL A 52 8.06 6.07 15.06
N THR A 53 8.58 5.14 14.27
CA THR A 53 8.92 5.36 12.86
C THR A 53 7.94 4.67 11.93
N PHE A 54 7.94 5.03 10.65
CA PHE A 54 6.95 4.55 9.71
C PHE A 54 7.51 4.12 8.36
N THR A 55 6.83 3.16 7.75
CA THR A 55 6.96 2.79 6.34
C THR A 55 5.59 2.91 5.68
N VAL A 56 5.55 3.41 4.43
CA VAL A 56 4.31 3.46 3.65
C VAL A 56 4.33 2.34 2.62
N HIS A 57 3.38 1.44 2.71
CA HIS A 57 3.15 0.42 1.71
C HIS A 57 2.08 0.93 0.74
N LEU A 58 2.50 1.15 -0.51
CA LEU A 58 1.64 1.65 -1.58
C LEU A 58 0.56 0.63 -1.96
N PRO A 59 -0.57 1.07 -2.56
CA PRO A 59 -1.63 0.16 -2.97
C PRO A 59 -1.15 -0.94 -3.92
N ASP A 60 -1.55 -2.18 -3.64
CA ASP A 60 -1.35 -3.33 -4.54
C ASP A 60 -2.04 -3.16 -5.90
N SER A 61 -2.99 -2.23 -5.99
CA SER A 61 -3.69 -1.88 -7.23
C SER A 61 -2.83 -1.06 -8.21
N LEU A 62 -1.62 -0.65 -7.85
CA LEU A 62 -0.73 0.08 -8.73
C LEU A 62 -0.09 -0.83 -9.80
N GLU A 63 -0.47 -0.64 -11.06
CA GLU A 63 0.08 -1.36 -12.20
C GLU A 63 1.20 -0.56 -12.90
N ILE A 64 2.21 -0.13 -12.15
CA ILE A 64 3.30 0.73 -12.68
C ILE A 64 4.09 0.10 -13.85
N ALA A 65 4.08 -1.23 -13.95
CA ALA A 65 4.74 -2.02 -14.99
C ALA A 65 3.75 -2.66 -15.99
N SER A 66 2.48 -2.22 -16.02
CA SER A 66 1.46 -2.74 -16.96
C SER A 66 1.93 -2.66 -18.41
N GLN A 67 1.48 -3.53 -19.31
CA GLN A 67 1.69 -3.33 -20.76
C GLN A 67 0.77 -2.24 -21.33
N ASP A 68 -0.39 -2.00 -20.69
CA ASP A 68 -1.29 -0.91 -21.03
C ASP A 68 -0.69 0.43 -20.55
N ARG A 69 -0.43 1.32 -21.52
CA ARG A 69 0.14 2.64 -21.26
C ARG A 69 -0.73 3.47 -20.31
N ARG A 70 -2.05 3.44 -20.47
CA ARG A 70 -2.95 4.25 -19.66
C ARG A 70 -2.90 3.80 -18.19
N ARG A 71 -2.94 2.48 -17.96
CA ARG A 71 -2.83 1.92 -16.59
C ARG A 71 -1.51 2.27 -15.92
N ARG A 72 -0.40 2.23 -16.66
CA ARG A 72 0.91 2.68 -16.14
C ARG A 72 0.87 4.16 -15.75
N GLU A 73 0.37 5.03 -16.64
CA GLU A 73 0.31 6.47 -16.40
C GLU A 73 -0.58 6.81 -15.20
N GLU A 74 -1.77 6.20 -15.10
CA GLU A 74 -2.69 6.35 -13.97
C GLU A 74 -2.05 5.88 -12.65
N SER A 75 -1.37 4.73 -12.67
CA SER A 75 -0.69 4.18 -11.48
C SER A 75 0.47 5.06 -11.02
N VAL A 76 1.29 5.54 -11.96
CA VAL A 76 2.39 6.48 -11.65
C VAL A 76 1.85 7.78 -11.10
N GLN A 77 0.75 8.30 -11.65
CA GLN A 77 0.14 9.53 -11.18
C GLN A 77 -0.40 9.38 -9.75
N LEU A 78 -1.12 8.29 -9.46
CA LEU A 78 -1.60 7.98 -8.10
C LEU A 78 -0.44 7.81 -7.11
N ALA A 79 0.63 7.11 -7.50
CA ALA A 79 1.82 6.97 -6.66
C ALA A 79 2.45 8.34 -6.32
N LYS A 80 2.56 9.24 -7.30
CA LYS A 80 3.05 10.62 -7.08
C LYS A 80 2.19 11.40 -6.11
N GLU A 81 0.87 11.28 -6.21
CA GLU A 81 -0.06 11.93 -5.28
C GLU A 81 0.09 11.40 -3.85
N ILE A 82 0.28 10.09 -3.71
CA ILE A 82 0.58 9.47 -2.41
C ILE A 82 1.90 10.00 -1.85
N PHE A 83 2.98 10.02 -2.63
CA PHE A 83 4.27 10.57 -2.18
C PHE A 83 4.15 12.02 -1.70
N LEU A 84 3.38 12.85 -2.40
CA LEU A 84 3.16 14.24 -1.99
C LEU A 84 2.34 14.36 -0.71
N LYS A 85 1.27 13.55 -0.57
CA LYS A 85 0.44 13.54 0.64
C LYS A 85 1.19 13.01 1.87
N MET A 86 2.08 12.05 1.64
CA MET A 86 2.88 11.41 2.69
C MET A 86 4.24 12.11 2.89
N ALA A 87 4.51 13.23 2.23
CA ALA A 87 5.75 13.99 2.46
C ALA A 87 5.82 14.55 3.89
N ASP A 88 4.71 15.13 4.38
CA ASP A 88 4.60 15.64 5.76
C ASP A 88 4.66 14.52 6.83
N PHE A 89 4.45 13.27 6.40
CA PHE A 89 4.49 12.07 7.24
C PHE A 89 5.92 11.57 7.51
N ASP A 90 6.90 11.99 6.69
CA ASP A 90 8.33 11.63 6.79
C ASP A 90 8.60 10.12 7.01
N PRO A 91 8.11 9.24 6.11
CA PRO A 91 8.35 7.80 6.23
C PRO A 91 9.80 7.45 5.92
N LEU A 92 10.33 6.43 6.60
CA LEU A 92 11.65 5.90 6.32
C LEU A 92 11.73 5.22 4.95
N ASN A 93 10.66 4.52 4.57
CA ASN A 93 10.61 3.73 3.34
C ASN A 93 9.24 3.80 2.68
N TYR A 94 9.25 3.53 1.38
CA TYR A 94 8.05 3.21 0.60
C TYR A 94 8.20 1.81 0.02
N ILE A 95 7.16 0.98 0.16
CA ILE A 95 7.10 -0.36 -0.41
C ILE A 95 6.13 -0.33 -1.59
N LEU A 96 6.56 -0.88 -2.73
CA LEU A 96 5.77 -1.01 -3.94
C LEU A 96 5.87 -2.43 -4.46
N HIS A 97 4.73 -3.05 -4.72
CA HIS A 97 4.68 -4.30 -5.48
C HIS A 97 4.70 -4.00 -6.97
N SER A 98 5.67 -4.58 -7.68
CA SER A 98 5.67 -4.66 -9.13
C SER A 98 5.32 -6.09 -9.52
N SER A 99 4.05 -6.33 -9.77
CA SER A 99 3.58 -7.58 -10.37
C SER A 99 4.02 -7.59 -11.84
N HIS A 100 5.12 -8.29 -12.13
CA HIS A 100 5.42 -8.72 -13.48
C HIS A 100 4.38 -9.78 -13.86
N THR A 101 3.31 -9.38 -14.53
CA THR A 101 2.48 -10.34 -15.27
C THR A 101 3.26 -10.75 -16.53
N PHE A 102 4.30 -11.57 -16.36
CA PHE A 102 4.98 -12.24 -17.46
C PHE A 102 4.53 -13.71 -17.48
N PHE A 103 3.27 -13.93 -17.84
CA PHE A 103 2.92 -15.17 -18.52
C PHE A 103 2.91 -14.84 -20.01
N PRO A 104 3.92 -15.26 -20.80
CA PRO A 104 3.72 -15.30 -22.23
C PRO A 104 2.50 -16.21 -22.46
N ALA A 105 1.53 -15.73 -23.23
CA ALA A 105 0.38 -16.51 -23.70
C ALA A 105 0.79 -17.61 -24.70
N HIS A 106 1.89 -18.30 -24.41
CA HIS A 106 2.46 -19.41 -25.16
C HIS A 106 2.91 -20.53 -24.21
N PHE A 107 2.11 -20.83 -23.19
CA PHE A 107 1.97 -22.21 -22.76
C PHE A 107 0.53 -22.59 -23.02
N GLY A 108 0.28 -23.05 -24.25
CA GLY A 108 -0.92 -23.82 -24.56
C GLY A 108 -1.07 -24.94 -23.55
N ALA A 109 -2.32 -25.26 -23.24
CA ALA A 109 -2.73 -26.33 -22.35
C ALA A 109 -1.80 -27.55 -22.47
N ASN A 110 -1.02 -27.83 -21.43
CA ASN A 110 -0.40 -29.12 -21.26
C ASN A 110 -1.32 -29.91 -20.32
N PRO A 111 -2.04 -30.95 -20.80
CA PRO A 111 -3.06 -31.67 -20.04
C PRO A 111 -2.48 -32.61 -18.96
N GLY A 112 -1.44 -32.18 -18.23
CA GLY A 112 -0.63 -33.03 -17.37
C GLY A 112 -0.60 -32.69 -15.87
N PHE A 113 -1.13 -31.55 -15.43
CA PHE A 113 -1.09 -31.17 -14.01
C PHE A 113 -2.48 -30.96 -13.45
N ILE A 114 -3.14 -32.09 -13.21
CA ILE A 114 -4.32 -32.19 -12.36
C ILE A 114 -3.83 -32.32 -10.92
N PHE A 115 -4.06 -31.31 -10.08
CA PHE A 115 -4.17 -31.51 -8.64
C PHE A 115 -5.65 -31.38 -8.27
N TYR A 116 -6.32 -32.51 -8.10
CA TYR A 116 -7.62 -32.60 -7.42
C TYR A 116 -7.39 -32.53 -5.91
N ASN A 117 -8.23 -31.76 -5.19
CA ASN A 117 -8.89 -32.33 -4.00
C ASN A 117 -10.19 -31.60 -3.61
N ARG A 118 -11.10 -32.40 -3.04
CA ARG A 118 -12.48 -32.18 -2.53
C ARG A 118 -13.57 -32.34 -3.59
N THR A 119 -14.48 -33.32 -3.51
CA THR A 119 -14.79 -34.40 -2.54
C THR A 119 -15.38 -35.57 -3.31
#